data_AF-A0A8H6VN70-F1
#
_entry.id   AF-A0A8H6VN70-F1
#
_cell.length_a   1.000
_cell.length_b   1.000
_cell.length_c   1.000
_cell.angle_alpha   90.00
_cell.angle_beta   90.00
_cell.angle_gamma   90.00
#
_symmetry.space_group_name_H-M   'P 1'
#
loop_
_entity.id
_entity.type
_entity.pdbx_description
1 polymer ?
#
loop_
_entity_poly.entity_id
_entity_poly.type
_entity_poly.pdbx_seq_one_letter_code
_entity_poly.pdbx_strand_id
1 'polypeptide(L)'
;MATASLENPDILPTPPMGFNNWARFECNLNQSLFTETADAMVSKGLLAAGYNRVNIDDCWPLYDRAPNGSLQWNETLFADGLIWLGRYLKKKGFHFGIYSDAGNETCGGYPGSVGYEELDAKTFADWGIDYLKLDGCNVYNKTGQTLQERYEEIYGHWHDIFSKSDRPLIFSESAPAYFAGPPLDVGSANLTDWFTVMNWVPQKGELSRHSQDIIVHRLSKTPWTSVMANYDQEVRVAREQRKGYYNDPDFLIADDPHLTLDEKKSHFALWASFSAPLIISAYIPDLPSETIRYLTNKDLIAVNQDSLGLQATLVSHDGTWDVLTRSLSNGDRLLTILNNGSDTASIEVPINRLGWSMGAQYAKFGISGKLEVKDLWTGKSSTISPAEHGASIQANVPSHGTAVYRISVHDGPRMWPRVTPRKWNWIPTGLLFNAASFHCLTVIMNGTVIFAKCDGSVEQIWQVGQKGAWIKSLDKPGCLTVENGHVVLGECNEKEWIYSRYGLIQEESSRKCLTEGKDGDVMVEECGYLRNDQVWEMPSGWQL
;
A
#
# COMPACT_ATOMS: atom_id res chain seq x y z
N MET A 1 -21.46 5.33 19.24
CA MET A 1 -20.77 6.05 18.16
C MET A 1 -20.14 4.95 17.32
N ALA A 2 -20.50 4.86 16.04
CA ALA A 2 -19.84 3.94 15.11
C ALA A 2 -18.38 4.38 15.00
N THR A 3 -17.42 3.48 15.16
CA THR A 3 -16.00 3.80 15.02
C THR A 3 -15.54 3.38 13.64
N ALA A 4 -15.17 4.36 12.82
CA ALA A 4 -14.50 4.14 11.54
C ALA A 4 -13.25 3.26 11.69
N SER A 5 -12.81 2.60 10.62
CA SER A 5 -11.59 1.77 10.60
C SER A 5 -10.35 2.51 11.14
N LEU A 6 -10.18 3.79 10.76
CA LEU A 6 -9.13 4.66 11.33
C LEU A 6 -9.36 5.07 12.79
N GLU A 7 -10.59 5.06 13.27
CA GLU A 7 -10.92 5.41 14.66
C GLU A 7 -10.73 4.23 15.61
N ASN A 8 -10.80 2.99 15.11
CA ASN A 8 -10.48 1.78 15.86
C ASN A 8 -9.44 0.92 15.11
N PRO A 9 -8.16 1.35 15.08
CA PRO A 9 -7.10 0.67 14.35
C PRO A 9 -6.72 -0.71 14.92
N ASP A 10 -7.37 -1.16 15.99
CA ASP A 10 -7.14 -2.46 16.60
C ASP A 10 -8.02 -3.56 16.00
N ILE A 11 -8.99 -3.23 15.13
CA ILE A 11 -9.73 -4.23 14.33
C ILE A 11 -8.77 -4.94 13.36
N LEU A 12 -7.94 -4.17 12.66
CA LEU A 12 -6.87 -4.67 11.80
C LEU A 12 -5.57 -3.88 12.07
N PRO A 13 -4.77 -4.29 13.06
CA PRO A 13 -3.59 -3.53 13.48
C PRO A 13 -2.39 -3.65 12.55
N THR A 14 -2.38 -4.67 11.67
CA THR A 14 -1.38 -4.94 10.64
C THR A 14 -2.09 -5.50 9.40
N PRO A 15 -1.53 -5.37 8.19
CA PRO A 15 -2.19 -5.85 6.98
C PRO A 15 -2.40 -7.37 7.04
N PRO A 16 -3.49 -7.89 6.44
CA PRO A 16 -3.82 -9.30 6.54
C PRO A 16 -2.83 -10.16 5.73
N MET A 17 -2.56 -11.36 6.23
CA MET A 17 -1.75 -12.37 5.53
C MET A 17 -2.54 -13.66 5.41
N GLY A 18 -2.57 -14.28 4.24
CA GLY A 18 -3.34 -15.51 4.07
C GLY A 18 -3.42 -16.04 2.65
N PHE A 19 -4.56 -16.62 2.33
CA PHE A 19 -4.88 -17.21 1.03
C PHE A 19 -6.24 -16.71 0.52
N ASN A 20 -6.34 -16.55 -0.80
CA ASN A 20 -7.58 -16.39 -1.55
C ASN A 20 -7.45 -17.15 -2.89
N ASN A 21 -8.52 -17.76 -3.40
CA ASN A 21 -8.47 -18.59 -4.60
C ASN A 21 -8.51 -17.83 -5.95
N TRP A 22 -8.90 -16.55 -5.99
CA TRP A 22 -9.38 -15.88 -7.21
C TRP A 22 -8.38 -15.87 -8.36
N ALA A 23 -7.19 -15.27 -8.18
CA ALA A 23 -6.25 -15.09 -9.30
C ALA A 23 -5.74 -16.41 -9.90
N ARG A 24 -5.76 -17.50 -9.11
CA ARG A 24 -5.28 -18.81 -9.54
C ARG A 24 -6.39 -19.69 -10.11
N PHE A 25 -7.57 -19.66 -9.49
CA PHE A 25 -8.61 -20.66 -9.69
C PHE A 25 -9.92 -20.09 -10.24
N GLU A 26 -10.19 -18.79 -10.09
CA GLU A 26 -11.48 -18.18 -10.41
C GLU A 26 -12.62 -19.03 -9.77
N CYS A 27 -13.67 -19.37 -10.54
CA CYS A 27 -14.75 -20.27 -10.11
C CYS A 27 -14.38 -21.77 -10.01
N ASN A 28 -13.15 -22.18 -10.35
CA ASN A 28 -12.73 -23.59 -10.25
C ASN A 28 -12.31 -23.95 -8.82
N LEU A 29 -13.28 -23.94 -7.91
CA LEU A 29 -13.11 -24.14 -6.48
C LEU A 29 -13.99 -25.26 -5.94
N ASN A 30 -13.58 -25.87 -4.83
CA ASN A 30 -14.39 -26.80 -4.04
C ASN A 30 -13.86 -26.85 -2.61
N GLN A 31 -14.55 -27.57 -1.72
CA GLN A 31 -14.15 -27.72 -0.32
C GLN A 31 -12.73 -28.27 -0.17
N SER A 32 -12.34 -29.25 -1.00
CA SER A 32 -11.02 -29.88 -0.95
C SER A 32 -9.91 -28.86 -1.18
N LEU A 33 -10.06 -27.95 -2.15
CA LEU A 33 -9.10 -26.87 -2.42
C LEU A 33 -8.74 -26.11 -1.14
N PHE A 34 -9.73 -25.70 -0.34
CA PHE A 34 -9.49 -24.95 0.89
C PHE A 34 -8.90 -25.82 2.01
N THR A 35 -9.34 -27.08 2.14
CA THR A 35 -8.79 -27.98 3.16
C THR A 35 -7.33 -28.36 2.88
N GLU A 36 -7.00 -28.68 1.64
CA GLU A 36 -5.65 -29.04 1.19
C GLU A 36 -4.71 -27.82 1.27
N THR A 37 -5.21 -26.64 0.87
CA THR A 37 -4.47 -25.38 1.02
C THR A 37 -4.16 -25.10 2.49
N ALA A 38 -5.13 -25.22 3.38
CA ALA A 38 -4.91 -25.02 4.82
C ALA A 38 -3.91 -26.03 5.40
N ASP A 39 -3.98 -27.31 5.01
CA ASP A 39 -3.02 -28.33 5.42
C ASP A 39 -1.61 -28.07 4.89
N ALA A 40 -1.49 -27.62 3.65
CA ALA A 40 -0.23 -27.23 3.05
C ALA A 40 0.36 -25.99 3.73
N MET A 41 -0.46 -24.98 4.05
CA MET A 41 -0.02 -23.79 4.78
C MET A 41 0.52 -24.12 6.18
N VAL A 42 -0.12 -25.07 6.89
CA VAL A 42 0.40 -25.56 8.18
C VAL A 42 1.71 -26.32 7.99
N SER A 43 1.73 -27.33 7.12
CA SER A 43 2.89 -28.22 6.96
C SER A 43 4.12 -27.53 6.35
N LYS A 44 3.93 -26.53 5.48
CA LYS A 44 5.00 -25.73 4.87
C LYS A 44 5.41 -24.51 5.71
N GLY A 45 4.77 -24.29 6.86
CA GLY A 45 5.15 -23.23 7.82
C GLY A 45 4.62 -21.83 7.48
N LEU A 46 3.71 -21.68 6.53
CA LEU A 46 3.07 -20.40 6.21
C LEU A 46 2.22 -19.89 7.38
N LEU A 47 1.43 -20.75 8.02
CA LEU A 47 0.67 -20.35 9.21
C LEU A 47 1.60 -19.85 10.33
N ALA A 48 2.71 -20.55 10.56
CA ALA A 48 3.71 -20.15 11.55
C ALA A 48 4.45 -18.86 11.19
N ALA A 49 4.50 -18.50 9.90
CA ALA A 49 5.05 -17.24 9.41
C ALA A 49 4.04 -16.06 9.48
N GLY A 50 2.77 -16.33 9.81
CA GLY A 50 1.73 -15.31 9.99
C GLY A 50 0.57 -15.38 9.00
N TYR A 51 0.64 -16.22 7.97
CA TYR A 51 -0.46 -16.42 7.01
C TYR A 51 -1.62 -17.18 7.67
N ASN A 52 -2.50 -16.44 8.34
CA ASN A 52 -3.53 -17.00 9.22
C ASN A 52 -4.96 -16.84 8.67
N ARG A 53 -5.14 -16.38 7.42
CA ARG A 53 -6.45 -16.29 6.76
C ARG A 53 -6.59 -17.27 5.61
N VAL A 54 -7.79 -17.82 5.45
CA VAL A 54 -8.24 -18.53 4.25
C VAL A 54 -9.55 -17.89 3.83
N ASN A 55 -9.57 -17.25 2.66
CA ASN A 55 -10.72 -16.53 2.14
C ASN A 55 -11.25 -17.26 0.91
N ILE A 56 -12.58 -17.43 0.84
CA ILE A 56 -13.27 -17.89 -0.36
C ILE A 56 -13.67 -16.66 -1.17
N ASP A 57 -13.35 -16.66 -2.46
CA ASP A 57 -13.79 -15.63 -3.41
C ASP A 57 -15.13 -16.00 -4.08
N ASP A 58 -15.48 -15.34 -5.19
CA ASP A 58 -16.77 -15.53 -5.87
C ASP A 58 -17.07 -17.00 -6.25
N CYS A 59 -18.31 -17.26 -6.71
CA CYS A 59 -18.83 -18.53 -7.21
C CYS A 59 -19.07 -19.61 -6.15
N TRP A 60 -19.01 -19.27 -4.86
CA TRP A 60 -19.39 -20.17 -3.77
C TRP A 60 -20.90 -20.37 -3.55
N PRO A 61 -21.80 -19.38 -3.78
CA PRO A 61 -23.21 -19.53 -3.44
C PRO A 61 -23.99 -20.27 -4.54
N LEU A 62 -25.25 -20.60 -4.26
CA LEU A 62 -26.24 -20.96 -5.27
C LEU A 62 -26.68 -19.72 -6.06
N TYR A 63 -27.21 -19.92 -7.27
CA TYR A 63 -27.80 -18.84 -8.08
C TYR A 63 -29.08 -18.26 -7.47
N ASP A 64 -29.76 -19.03 -6.61
CA ASP A 64 -30.97 -18.59 -5.94
C ASP A 64 -30.72 -18.40 -4.44
N ARG A 65 -31.31 -17.35 -3.88
CA ARG A 65 -31.45 -17.19 -2.43
C ARG A 65 -32.51 -18.17 -1.91
N ALA A 66 -32.42 -18.53 -0.64
CA ALA A 66 -33.46 -19.29 0.04
C ALA A 66 -34.79 -18.51 0.06
N PRO A 67 -35.96 -19.16 0.31
CA PRO A 67 -37.25 -18.46 0.36
C PRO A 67 -37.35 -17.33 1.41
N ASN A 68 -36.49 -17.34 2.43
CA ASN A 68 -36.38 -16.29 3.44
C ASN A 68 -35.41 -15.15 3.05
N GLY A 69 -34.84 -15.20 1.85
CA GLY A 69 -33.87 -14.23 1.32
C GLY A 69 -32.41 -14.50 1.65
N SER A 70 -32.07 -15.50 2.49
CA SER A 70 -30.67 -15.74 2.87
C SER A 70 -29.87 -16.39 1.74
N LEU A 71 -28.60 -16.03 1.61
CA LEU A 71 -27.64 -16.74 0.75
C LEU A 71 -27.51 -18.22 1.16
N GLN A 72 -27.28 -19.08 0.16
CA GLN A 72 -27.05 -20.51 0.34
C GLN A 72 -25.74 -20.91 -0.34
N TRP A 73 -24.93 -21.75 0.29
CA TRP A 73 -23.74 -22.29 -0.35
C TRP A 73 -24.11 -23.40 -1.34
N ASN A 74 -23.28 -23.59 -2.36
CA ASN A 74 -23.42 -24.71 -3.28
C ASN A 74 -22.95 -26.02 -2.62
N GLU A 75 -23.88 -26.92 -2.29
CA GLU A 75 -23.58 -28.22 -1.65
C GLU A 75 -22.77 -29.18 -2.54
N THR A 76 -22.73 -28.96 -3.85
CA THR A 76 -21.86 -29.75 -4.75
C THR A 76 -20.39 -29.34 -4.58
N LEU A 77 -20.14 -28.04 -4.39
CA LEU A 77 -18.79 -27.52 -4.14
C LEU A 77 -18.39 -27.70 -2.68
N PHE A 78 -19.34 -27.56 -1.75
CA PHE A 78 -19.15 -27.60 -0.30
C PHE A 78 -20.09 -28.62 0.37
N ALA A 79 -19.81 -29.91 0.18
CA ALA A 79 -20.66 -31.01 0.64
C ALA A 79 -20.90 -31.04 2.16
N ASP A 80 -19.92 -30.61 2.97
CA ASP A 80 -20.09 -30.51 4.43
C ASP A 80 -20.56 -29.10 4.88
N GLY A 81 -20.65 -28.17 3.94
CA GLY A 81 -21.09 -26.78 4.14
C GLY A 81 -20.02 -25.83 4.70
N LEU A 82 -20.25 -24.53 4.53
CA LEU A 82 -19.29 -23.49 4.93
C LEU A 82 -19.09 -23.39 6.45
N ILE A 83 -20.11 -23.73 7.24
CA ILE A 83 -20.00 -23.78 8.71
C ILE A 83 -19.04 -24.90 9.15
N TRP A 84 -19.04 -26.04 8.45
CA TRP A 84 -18.06 -27.10 8.71
C TRP A 84 -16.66 -26.65 8.32
N LEU A 85 -16.52 -26.04 7.14
CA LEU A 85 -15.22 -25.55 6.65
C LEU A 85 -14.63 -24.49 7.59
N GLY A 86 -15.42 -23.52 8.04
CA GLY A 86 -15.00 -22.53 9.03
C GLY A 86 -14.53 -23.18 10.35
N ARG A 87 -15.23 -24.21 10.84
CA ARG A 87 -14.79 -24.98 12.02
C ARG A 87 -13.50 -25.77 11.77
N TYR A 88 -13.32 -26.33 10.57
CA TYR A 88 -12.10 -27.02 10.16
C TYR A 88 -10.90 -26.07 10.19
N LEU A 89 -11.04 -24.91 9.54
CA LEU A 89 -10.03 -23.86 9.47
C LEU A 89 -9.68 -23.32 10.86
N LYS A 90 -10.69 -22.99 11.66
CA LYS A 90 -10.51 -22.52 13.04
C LYS A 90 -9.78 -23.52 13.92
N LYS A 91 -10.08 -24.82 13.81
CA LYS A 91 -9.37 -25.88 14.56
C LYS A 91 -7.89 -25.93 14.23
N LYS A 92 -7.47 -25.49 13.04
CA LYS A 92 -6.06 -25.40 12.63
C LYS A 92 -5.40 -24.07 12.97
N GLY A 93 -6.16 -23.09 13.45
CA GLY A 93 -5.66 -21.76 13.79
C GLY A 93 -5.84 -20.72 12.68
N PHE A 94 -6.67 -20.99 11.66
CA PHE A 94 -7.01 -20.01 10.64
C PHE A 94 -8.29 -19.24 10.97
N HIS A 95 -8.32 -18.02 10.46
CA HIS A 95 -9.48 -17.16 10.28
C HIS A 95 -10.13 -17.45 8.93
N PHE A 96 -11.44 -17.25 8.83
CA PHE A 96 -12.22 -17.62 7.64
C PHE A 96 -12.92 -16.39 7.06
N GLY A 97 -12.62 -16.09 5.79
CA GLY A 97 -13.22 -14.99 5.06
C GLY A 97 -14.11 -15.46 3.92
N ILE A 98 -15.03 -14.57 3.52
CA ILE A 98 -15.99 -14.81 2.43
C ILE A 98 -16.03 -13.61 1.48
N TYR A 99 -16.68 -13.83 0.34
CA TYR A 99 -16.92 -12.86 -0.71
C TYR A 99 -18.41 -12.58 -0.88
N SER A 100 -18.74 -11.31 -1.15
CA SER A 100 -20.02 -10.90 -1.73
C SER A 100 -19.83 -9.65 -2.58
N ASP A 101 -20.94 -9.07 -3.05
CA ASP A 101 -20.94 -7.91 -3.94
C ASP A 101 -21.93 -6.83 -3.47
N ALA A 102 -21.56 -5.57 -3.64
CA ALA A 102 -22.38 -4.40 -3.36
C ALA A 102 -23.53 -4.19 -4.38
N GLY A 103 -23.51 -4.88 -5.51
CA GLY A 103 -24.55 -4.85 -6.54
C GLY A 103 -25.66 -5.88 -6.35
N ASN A 104 -26.51 -5.99 -7.37
CA ASN A 104 -27.59 -7.00 -7.42
C ASN A 104 -27.06 -8.41 -7.68
N GLU A 105 -25.96 -8.52 -8.41
CA GLU A 105 -25.30 -9.76 -8.79
C GLU A 105 -23.80 -9.62 -8.55
N THR A 106 -23.14 -10.69 -8.14
CA THR A 106 -21.68 -10.76 -8.08
C THR A 106 -21.08 -10.67 -9.49
N CYS A 107 -19.76 -10.49 -9.58
CA CYS A 107 -19.05 -10.50 -10.85
C CYS A 107 -19.27 -11.80 -11.65
N GLY A 108 -19.46 -12.93 -10.97
CA GLY A 108 -19.80 -14.23 -11.53
C GLY A 108 -21.29 -14.47 -11.79
N GLY A 109 -22.16 -13.48 -11.56
CA GLY A 109 -23.60 -13.57 -11.80
C GLY A 109 -24.40 -14.30 -10.71
N TYR A 110 -23.85 -14.41 -9.50
CA TYR A 110 -24.55 -14.97 -8.34
C TYR A 110 -25.28 -13.86 -7.56
N PRO A 111 -26.18 -14.17 -6.60
CA PRO A 111 -26.88 -13.13 -5.85
C PRO A 111 -25.92 -12.17 -5.12
N GLY A 112 -25.96 -10.89 -5.47
CA GLY A 112 -25.29 -9.80 -4.74
C GLY A 112 -26.11 -9.36 -3.52
N SER A 113 -25.54 -8.50 -2.68
CA SER A 113 -26.07 -8.22 -1.33
C SER A 113 -26.95 -6.98 -1.21
N VAL A 114 -27.10 -6.16 -2.25
CA VAL A 114 -27.86 -4.91 -2.13
C VAL A 114 -29.34 -5.18 -1.80
N GLY A 115 -29.86 -4.51 -0.76
CA GLY A 115 -31.18 -4.76 -0.19
C GLY A 115 -31.27 -5.96 0.76
N TYR A 116 -30.17 -6.69 0.98
CA TYR A 116 -30.05 -7.83 1.90
C TYR A 116 -28.88 -7.68 2.88
N GLU A 117 -28.27 -6.49 2.97
CA GLU A 117 -27.00 -6.26 3.65
C GLU A 117 -27.02 -6.72 5.12
N GLU A 118 -28.04 -6.36 5.91
CA GLU A 118 -28.15 -6.79 7.31
C GLU A 118 -28.36 -8.31 7.44
N LEU A 119 -29.13 -8.90 6.51
CA LEU A 119 -29.39 -10.34 6.51
C LEU A 119 -28.12 -11.13 6.16
N ASP A 120 -27.38 -10.67 5.16
CA ASP A 120 -26.16 -11.33 4.70
C ASP A 120 -25.03 -11.14 5.72
N ALA A 121 -24.86 -9.93 6.28
CA ALA A 121 -23.94 -9.70 7.40
C ALA A 121 -24.21 -10.65 8.58
N LYS A 122 -25.48 -10.80 8.97
CA LYS A 122 -25.88 -11.74 10.01
C LYS A 122 -25.60 -13.18 9.62
N THR A 123 -25.89 -13.56 8.37
CA THR A 123 -25.66 -14.91 7.85
C THR A 123 -24.17 -15.27 7.92
N PHE A 124 -23.28 -14.37 7.50
CA PHE A 124 -21.84 -14.56 7.58
C PHE A 124 -21.36 -14.68 9.03
N ALA A 125 -21.83 -13.81 9.92
CA ALA A 125 -21.50 -13.88 11.35
C ALA A 125 -21.97 -15.20 11.99
N ASP A 126 -23.18 -15.67 11.68
CA ASP A 126 -23.72 -16.94 12.16
C ASP A 126 -22.90 -18.15 11.65
N TRP A 127 -22.31 -18.06 10.46
CA TRP A 127 -21.40 -19.07 9.92
C TRP A 127 -19.98 -19.02 10.52
N GLY A 128 -19.68 -17.98 11.31
CA GLY A 128 -18.37 -17.77 11.94
C GLY A 128 -17.33 -17.14 11.01
N ILE A 129 -17.77 -16.42 9.98
CA ILE A 129 -16.91 -15.58 9.13
C ILE A 129 -16.44 -14.36 9.91
N ASP A 130 -15.17 -13.96 9.73
CA ASP A 130 -14.59 -12.77 10.35
C ASP A 130 -13.93 -11.79 9.35
N TYR A 131 -14.12 -12.03 8.05
CA TYR A 131 -13.62 -11.19 6.97
C TYR A 131 -14.59 -11.21 5.79
N LEU A 132 -14.94 -10.04 5.26
CA LEU A 132 -15.73 -9.89 4.05
C LEU A 132 -14.93 -9.11 3.00
N LYS A 133 -14.67 -9.75 1.86
CA LYS A 133 -14.38 -9.04 0.60
C LYS A 133 -15.72 -8.65 -0.03
N LEU A 134 -15.98 -7.35 -0.15
CA LEU A 134 -17.16 -6.84 -0.82
C LEU A 134 -16.76 -6.20 -2.15
N ASP A 135 -17.29 -6.77 -3.23
CA ASP A 135 -17.03 -6.34 -4.59
C ASP A 135 -18.03 -5.26 -5.05
N GLY A 136 -17.97 -4.83 -6.31
CA GLY A 136 -18.81 -3.75 -6.86
C GLY A 136 -19.43 -4.04 -8.23
N CYS A 137 -19.43 -5.29 -8.70
CA CYS A 137 -20.05 -5.60 -9.97
C CYS A 137 -21.55 -5.33 -9.90
N ASN A 138 -22.15 -4.93 -11.02
CA ASN A 138 -23.61 -4.73 -11.12
C ASN A 138 -24.18 -3.72 -10.08
N VAL A 139 -23.37 -2.74 -9.64
CA VAL A 139 -23.84 -1.57 -8.89
C VAL A 139 -24.41 -0.55 -9.87
N TYR A 140 -25.68 -0.19 -9.68
CA TYR A 140 -26.36 0.82 -10.49
C TYR A 140 -26.70 2.04 -9.65
N ASN A 141 -26.50 3.23 -10.21
CA ASN A 141 -26.85 4.49 -9.57
C ASN A 141 -28.37 4.73 -9.59
N LYS A 142 -28.86 5.45 -8.57
CA LYS A 142 -30.25 5.93 -8.53
C LYS A 142 -30.37 7.22 -9.36
N THR A 143 -31.59 7.56 -9.80
CA THR A 143 -31.84 8.82 -10.51
C THR A 143 -31.41 10.02 -9.67
N GLY A 144 -30.55 10.87 -10.23
CA GLY A 144 -30.02 12.06 -9.54
C GLY A 144 -28.81 11.80 -8.64
N GLN A 145 -28.25 10.59 -8.63
CA GLN A 145 -27.07 10.19 -7.86
C GLN A 145 -25.93 9.81 -8.82
N THR A 146 -24.70 10.20 -8.51
CA THR A 146 -23.52 9.72 -9.23
C THR A 146 -23.18 8.27 -8.86
N LEU A 147 -22.29 7.63 -9.61
CA LEU A 147 -21.85 6.27 -9.25
C LEU A 147 -21.02 6.28 -7.96
N GLN A 148 -20.17 7.29 -7.75
CA GLN A 148 -19.35 7.45 -6.55
C GLN A 148 -20.23 7.58 -5.30
N GLU A 149 -21.26 8.42 -5.36
CA GLU A 149 -22.22 8.59 -4.27
C GLU A 149 -22.98 7.29 -3.98
N ARG A 150 -23.25 6.47 -5.01
CA ARG A 150 -23.92 5.18 -4.83
C ARG A 150 -23.02 4.16 -4.14
N TYR A 151 -21.75 4.09 -4.52
CA TYR A 151 -20.77 3.24 -3.85
C TYR A 151 -20.56 3.68 -2.39
N GLU A 152 -20.38 4.97 -2.14
CA GLU A 152 -20.22 5.50 -0.78
C GLU A 152 -21.45 5.20 0.10
N GLU A 153 -22.67 5.29 -0.46
CA GLU A 153 -23.91 4.91 0.24
C GLU A 153 -23.91 3.43 0.64
N ILE A 154 -23.61 2.51 -0.29
CA ILE A 154 -23.68 1.06 -0.03
C ILE A 154 -22.56 0.60 0.91
N TYR A 155 -21.30 0.99 0.63
CA TYR A 155 -20.16 0.64 1.47
C TYR A 155 -20.26 1.31 2.85
N GLY A 156 -20.76 2.54 2.89
CA GLY A 156 -21.10 3.22 4.14
C GLY A 156 -22.18 2.50 4.95
N HIS A 157 -23.17 1.90 4.29
CA HIS A 157 -24.19 1.09 4.96
C HIS A 157 -23.60 -0.19 5.57
N TRP A 158 -22.75 -0.91 4.83
CA TRP A 158 -22.01 -2.06 5.36
C TRP A 158 -21.14 -1.70 6.58
N HIS A 159 -20.42 -0.58 6.50
CA HIS A 159 -19.68 -0.04 7.62
C HIS A 159 -20.57 0.21 8.85
N ASP A 160 -21.75 0.82 8.67
CA ASP A 160 -22.70 1.08 9.76
C ASP A 160 -23.25 -0.20 10.39
N ILE A 161 -23.42 -1.27 9.59
CA ILE A 161 -23.83 -2.59 10.07
C ILE A 161 -22.72 -3.19 10.94
N PHE A 162 -21.48 -3.23 10.45
CA PHE A 162 -20.35 -3.80 11.18
C PHE A 162 -20.02 -3.02 12.45
N SER A 163 -20.12 -1.70 12.42
CA SER A 163 -19.87 -0.83 13.57
C SER A 163 -20.84 -1.03 14.74
N LYS A 164 -21.99 -1.67 14.50
CA LYS A 164 -22.97 -2.03 15.55
C LYS A 164 -22.76 -3.45 16.09
N SER A 165 -21.86 -4.23 15.48
CA SER A 165 -21.55 -5.60 15.90
C SER A 165 -20.52 -5.62 17.03
N ASP A 166 -20.72 -6.46 18.04
CA ASP A 166 -19.73 -6.72 19.08
C ASP A 166 -18.47 -7.43 18.55
N ARG A 167 -18.58 -8.04 17.36
CA ARG A 167 -17.49 -8.69 16.62
C ARG A 167 -17.61 -8.30 15.15
N PRO A 168 -17.11 -7.12 14.76
CA PRO A 168 -17.14 -6.71 13.35
C PRO A 168 -16.31 -7.68 12.51
N LEU A 169 -16.77 -7.91 11.27
CA LEU A 169 -15.95 -8.55 10.26
C LEU A 169 -14.91 -7.52 9.79
N ILE A 170 -13.71 -7.98 9.44
CA ILE A 170 -12.77 -7.13 8.70
C ILE A 170 -13.35 -6.88 7.31
N PHE A 171 -13.44 -5.61 6.95
CA PHE A 171 -14.10 -5.15 5.74
C PHE A 171 -13.07 -4.78 4.67
N SER A 172 -13.01 -5.62 3.64
CA SER A 172 -12.14 -5.48 2.47
C SER A 172 -12.95 -4.93 1.31
N GLU A 173 -12.68 -3.67 0.97
CA GLU A 173 -13.50 -2.90 0.04
C GLU A 173 -12.94 -2.94 -1.38
N SER A 174 -13.72 -3.34 -2.39
CA SER A 174 -13.29 -3.23 -3.79
C SER A 174 -13.72 -1.93 -4.47
N ALA A 175 -14.43 -1.03 -3.77
CA ALA A 175 -15.00 0.18 -4.36
C ALA A 175 -14.04 0.98 -5.26
N PRO A 176 -12.79 1.30 -4.86
CA PRO A 176 -11.93 2.13 -5.69
C PRO A 176 -11.46 1.45 -6.98
N ALA A 177 -11.38 0.12 -7.03
CA ALA A 177 -11.01 -0.63 -8.24
C ALA A 177 -11.90 -0.29 -9.46
N TYR A 178 -13.18 0.03 -9.22
CA TYR A 178 -14.16 0.38 -10.24
C TYR A 178 -13.98 1.79 -10.83
N PHE A 179 -13.11 2.60 -10.22
CA PHE A 179 -12.81 3.97 -10.65
C PHE A 179 -11.34 4.14 -11.06
N ALA A 180 -10.48 3.14 -10.85
CA ALA A 180 -9.03 3.20 -11.09
C ALA A 180 -8.62 3.41 -12.57
N GLY A 181 -9.56 3.23 -13.51
CA GLY A 181 -9.29 3.28 -14.94
C GLY A 181 -8.36 2.15 -15.44
N PRO A 182 -8.08 2.07 -16.75
CA PRO A 182 -7.10 1.13 -17.26
C PRO A 182 -5.67 1.52 -16.80
N PRO A 183 -4.84 0.57 -16.31
CA PRO A 183 -3.52 0.87 -15.75
C PRO A 183 -2.51 1.50 -16.71
N LEU A 184 -2.78 1.49 -18.01
CA LEU A 184 -1.82 1.91 -19.05
C LEU A 184 -2.08 3.32 -19.60
N ASP A 185 -3.10 4.04 -19.10
CA ASP A 185 -3.45 5.38 -19.62
C ASP A 185 -3.75 6.38 -18.49
N VAL A 186 -3.21 6.14 -17.30
CA VAL A 186 -3.49 6.90 -16.06
C VAL A 186 -3.07 8.37 -16.17
N GLY A 187 -2.13 8.69 -17.07
CA GLY A 187 -1.69 10.07 -17.34
C GLY A 187 -2.65 10.90 -18.18
N SER A 188 -3.64 10.30 -18.85
CA SER A 188 -4.62 10.99 -19.71
C SER A 188 -6.05 11.01 -19.13
N ALA A 189 -6.32 10.22 -18.08
CA ALA A 189 -7.63 10.10 -17.45
C ALA A 189 -7.85 11.12 -16.33
N ASN A 190 -9.07 11.68 -16.25
CA ASN A 190 -9.50 12.42 -15.07
C ASN A 190 -9.66 11.43 -13.89
N LEU A 191 -8.84 11.57 -12.85
CA LEU A 191 -8.81 10.69 -11.68
C LEU A 191 -9.60 11.25 -10.50
N THR A 192 -10.29 12.38 -10.65
CA THR A 192 -11.10 13.01 -9.58
C THR A 192 -12.04 12.00 -8.92
N ASP A 193 -12.67 11.13 -9.73
CA ASP A 193 -13.59 10.10 -9.25
C ASP A 193 -12.88 9.01 -8.44
N TRP A 194 -11.72 8.53 -8.92
CA TRP A 194 -10.90 7.56 -8.20
C TRP A 194 -10.38 8.14 -6.88
N PHE A 195 -9.86 9.36 -6.90
CA PHE A 195 -9.42 10.07 -5.69
C PHE A 195 -10.57 10.29 -4.72
N THR A 196 -11.77 10.60 -5.22
CA THR A 196 -12.96 10.75 -4.37
C THR A 196 -13.25 9.47 -3.61
N VAL A 197 -13.16 8.32 -4.27
CA VAL A 197 -13.40 7.01 -3.65
C VAL A 197 -12.29 6.63 -2.69
N MET A 198 -11.03 6.79 -3.10
CA MET A 198 -9.86 6.56 -2.25
C MET A 198 -9.87 7.38 -0.95
N ASN A 199 -10.52 8.53 -0.96
CA ASN A 199 -10.59 9.40 0.21
C ASN A 199 -11.58 8.91 1.29
N TRP A 200 -12.74 8.39 0.89
CA TRP A 200 -13.76 7.96 1.85
C TRP A 200 -13.56 6.51 2.33
N VAL A 201 -13.02 5.60 1.51
CA VAL A 201 -12.83 4.18 1.89
C VAL A 201 -12.06 3.96 3.19
N PRO A 202 -10.99 4.72 3.54
CA PRO A 202 -10.30 4.49 4.81
C PRO A 202 -11.20 4.74 6.02
N GLN A 203 -12.26 5.52 5.86
CA GLN A 203 -13.22 5.80 6.93
C GLN A 203 -14.28 4.69 7.08
N LYS A 204 -14.35 3.73 6.14
CA LYS A 204 -15.43 2.75 6.03
C LYS A 204 -14.96 1.32 6.21
N GLY A 205 -13.77 0.95 5.74
CA GLY A 205 -13.21 -0.39 5.91
C GLY A 205 -11.73 -0.41 6.27
N GLU A 206 -11.21 -1.60 6.57
CA GLU A 206 -9.85 -1.81 7.05
C GLU A 206 -8.83 -2.01 5.92
N LEU A 207 -9.28 -2.23 4.70
CA LEU A 207 -8.44 -2.26 3.51
C LEU A 207 -9.27 -2.08 2.25
N SER A 208 -8.64 -1.59 1.18
CA SER A 208 -9.33 -1.50 -0.10
C SER A 208 -8.46 -1.77 -1.31
N ARG A 209 -9.01 -2.54 -2.25
CA ARG A 209 -8.49 -2.72 -3.60
C ARG A 209 -8.62 -1.41 -4.36
N HIS A 210 -7.50 -0.80 -4.71
CA HIS A 210 -7.46 0.49 -5.39
C HIS A 210 -7.04 0.38 -6.86
N SER A 211 -6.77 -0.85 -7.30
CA SER A 211 -6.32 -1.20 -8.63
C SER A 211 -7.27 -2.17 -9.32
N GLN A 212 -7.13 -2.29 -10.65
CA GLN A 212 -7.69 -3.44 -11.36
C GLN A 212 -7.09 -4.75 -10.83
N ASP A 213 -7.75 -5.86 -11.15
CA ASP A 213 -7.26 -7.18 -10.77
C ASP A 213 -5.83 -7.40 -11.29
N ILE A 214 -4.98 -7.90 -10.40
CA ILE A 214 -3.78 -8.58 -10.83
C ILE A 214 -4.21 -9.74 -11.73
N ILE A 215 -3.42 -10.01 -12.76
CA ILE A 215 -3.79 -10.92 -13.82
C ILE A 215 -4.26 -12.28 -13.26
N VAL A 216 -5.38 -12.76 -13.81
CA VAL A 216 -5.84 -14.14 -13.66
C VAL A 216 -5.27 -14.99 -14.81
N HIS A 217 -5.13 -16.31 -14.64
CA HIS A 217 -4.59 -17.20 -15.68
C HIS A 217 -5.48 -17.30 -16.93
N ARG A 218 -5.53 -16.26 -17.78
CA ARG A 218 -6.21 -16.24 -19.09
C ARG A 218 -6.03 -14.93 -19.88
N LEU A 219 -5.50 -13.84 -19.30
CA LEU A 219 -5.42 -12.54 -19.99
C LEU A 219 -4.16 -12.41 -20.87
N SER A 220 -4.21 -11.48 -21.85
CA SER A 220 -3.18 -11.27 -22.88
C SER A 220 -1.95 -10.46 -22.43
N LYS A 221 -1.90 -10.01 -21.17
CA LYS A 221 -0.75 -9.29 -20.59
C LYS A 221 0.24 -10.30 -19.99
N THR A 222 1.52 -9.93 -19.90
CA THR A 222 2.46 -10.74 -19.09
C THR A 222 2.15 -10.52 -17.61
N PRO A 223 2.35 -11.53 -16.74
CA PRO A 223 2.11 -11.36 -15.31
C PRO A 223 2.96 -10.29 -14.66
N TRP A 224 4.21 -10.11 -15.10
CA TRP A 224 5.05 -9.03 -14.58
C TRP A 224 4.51 -7.64 -14.91
N THR A 225 4.05 -7.41 -16.15
CA THR A 225 3.39 -6.13 -16.49
C THR A 225 2.13 -5.90 -15.65
N SER A 226 1.42 -6.96 -15.26
CA SER A 226 0.28 -6.83 -14.33
C SER A 226 0.71 -6.48 -12.91
N VAL A 227 1.75 -7.13 -12.37
CA VAL A 227 2.32 -6.79 -11.06
C VAL A 227 2.73 -5.30 -11.04
N MET A 228 3.40 -4.86 -12.10
CA MET A 228 3.87 -3.47 -12.20
C MET A 228 2.74 -2.47 -12.40
N ALA A 229 1.66 -2.84 -13.10
CA ALA A 229 0.45 -2.02 -13.21
C ALA A 229 -0.19 -1.74 -11.84
N ASN A 230 -0.24 -2.75 -10.97
CA ASN A 230 -0.76 -2.60 -9.60
C ASN A 230 0.21 -1.79 -8.73
N TYR A 231 1.52 -2.03 -8.86
CA TYR A 231 2.56 -1.21 -8.21
C TYR A 231 2.45 0.28 -8.59
N ASP A 232 2.24 0.59 -9.87
CA ASP A 232 2.12 1.97 -10.38
C ASP A 232 0.88 2.69 -9.82
N GLN A 233 -0.17 1.96 -9.45
CA GLN A 233 -1.35 2.51 -8.77
C GLN A 233 -1.10 2.66 -7.26
N GLU A 234 -0.48 1.67 -6.63
CA GLU A 234 -0.14 1.63 -5.20
C GLU A 234 0.72 2.83 -4.79
N VAL A 235 1.76 3.17 -5.56
CA VAL A 235 2.65 4.30 -5.20
C VAL A 235 1.95 5.67 -5.23
N ARG A 236 0.75 5.78 -5.81
CA ARG A 236 -0.04 7.03 -5.90
C ARG A 236 -0.98 7.27 -4.71
N VAL A 237 -1.01 6.35 -3.74
CA VAL A 237 -2.01 6.36 -2.66
C VAL A 237 -1.40 6.18 -1.27
N ALA A 238 -0.08 6.33 -1.12
CA ALA A 238 0.62 6.17 0.15
C ALA A 238 0.07 7.08 1.26
N ARG A 239 -0.45 8.26 0.91
CA ARG A 239 -1.10 9.20 1.86
C ARG A 239 -2.38 8.67 2.53
N GLU A 240 -3.06 7.70 1.91
CA GLU A 240 -4.32 7.15 2.45
C GLU A 240 -4.05 6.11 3.53
N GLN A 241 -2.92 5.41 3.43
CA GLN A 241 -2.56 4.32 4.33
C GLN A 241 -2.05 4.79 5.69
N ARG A 242 -2.57 4.18 6.76
CA ARG A 242 -2.08 4.32 8.14
C ARG A 242 -2.56 3.13 8.96
N LYS A 243 -1.96 2.87 10.13
CA LYS A 243 -2.43 1.79 11.04
C LYS A 243 -3.96 1.76 11.14
N GLY A 244 -4.57 0.62 10.85
CA GLY A 244 -6.02 0.41 10.80
C GLY A 244 -6.59 0.31 9.39
N TYR A 245 -5.97 0.94 8.39
CA TYR A 245 -6.36 0.88 6.99
C TYR A 245 -5.16 0.61 6.08
N TYR A 246 -5.30 -0.33 5.13
CA TYR A 246 -4.23 -0.73 4.22
C TYR A 246 -4.67 -0.65 2.76
N ASN A 247 -3.81 -0.06 1.92
CA ASN A 247 -3.98 -0.15 0.47
C ASN A 247 -3.75 -1.60 0.03
N ASP A 248 -4.64 -2.12 -0.80
CA ASP A 248 -4.57 -3.48 -1.33
C ASP A 248 -4.23 -3.47 -2.83
N PRO A 249 -2.98 -3.75 -3.20
CA PRO A 249 -2.55 -3.89 -4.59
C PRO A 249 -2.85 -5.27 -5.19
N ASP A 250 -3.69 -6.07 -4.53
CA ASP A 250 -4.17 -7.39 -4.96
C ASP A 250 -3.23 -8.59 -4.65
N PHE A 251 -3.61 -9.78 -5.08
CA PHE A 251 -3.03 -11.06 -4.66
C PHE A 251 -1.57 -11.34 -5.10
N LEU A 252 -0.85 -12.11 -4.28
CA LEU A 252 0.44 -12.70 -4.64
C LEU A 252 0.25 -13.96 -5.52
N ILE A 253 0.58 -13.86 -6.81
CA ILE A 253 0.51 -14.96 -7.81
C ILE A 253 1.78 -15.84 -7.84
N ALA A 254 2.13 -16.41 -6.70
CA ALA A 254 3.43 -17.06 -6.44
C ALA A 254 3.72 -18.31 -7.31
N ASP A 255 2.70 -18.99 -7.83
CA ASP A 255 2.83 -20.17 -8.70
C ASP A 255 2.73 -19.85 -10.19
N ASP A 256 2.60 -18.57 -10.60
CA ASP A 256 2.51 -18.26 -12.03
C ASP A 256 3.80 -18.70 -12.76
N PRO A 257 3.71 -19.56 -13.78
CA PRO A 257 4.88 -20.12 -14.45
C PRO A 257 5.60 -19.12 -15.36
N HIS A 258 5.00 -17.98 -15.68
CA HIS A 258 5.57 -16.95 -16.54
C HIS A 258 6.29 -15.85 -15.76
N LEU A 259 6.27 -15.90 -14.42
CA LEU A 259 7.14 -15.08 -13.59
C LEU A 259 8.45 -15.81 -13.30
N THR A 260 9.57 -15.13 -13.49
CA THR A 260 10.89 -15.56 -13.01
C THR A 260 10.93 -15.57 -11.48
N LEU A 261 11.91 -16.27 -10.90
CA LEU A 261 12.08 -16.27 -9.44
C LEU A 261 12.36 -14.87 -8.88
N ASP A 262 13.13 -14.04 -9.60
CA ASP A 262 13.42 -12.68 -9.16
C ASP A 262 12.17 -11.79 -9.21
N GLU A 263 11.33 -11.90 -10.25
CA GLU A 263 10.04 -11.21 -10.31
C GLU A 263 9.10 -11.64 -9.17
N LYS A 264 9.02 -12.95 -8.86
CA LYS A 264 8.23 -13.47 -7.73
C LYS A 264 8.70 -12.92 -6.39
N LYS A 265 10.03 -12.88 -6.19
CA LYS A 265 10.64 -12.30 -4.99
C LYS A 265 10.38 -10.79 -4.90
N SER A 266 10.50 -10.07 -6.02
CA SER A 266 10.23 -8.63 -6.09
C SER A 266 8.77 -8.32 -5.81
N HIS A 267 7.82 -9.07 -6.37
CA HIS A 267 6.40 -8.96 -6.07
C HIS A 267 6.15 -9.03 -4.55
N PHE A 268 6.69 -10.06 -3.87
CA PHE A 268 6.59 -10.20 -2.42
C PHE A 268 7.27 -9.05 -1.66
N ALA A 269 8.48 -8.66 -2.04
CA ALA A 269 9.24 -7.62 -1.35
C ALA A 269 8.63 -6.22 -1.50
N LEU A 270 8.01 -5.90 -2.64
CA LEU A 270 7.33 -4.64 -2.86
C LEU A 270 6.07 -4.55 -1.98
N TRP A 271 5.22 -5.59 -1.99
CA TRP A 271 4.04 -5.66 -1.11
C TRP A 271 4.45 -5.60 0.37
N ALA A 272 5.54 -6.27 0.73
CA ALA A 272 6.08 -6.19 2.09
C ALA A 272 6.55 -4.77 2.44
N SER A 273 7.21 -4.09 1.50
CA SER A 273 7.67 -2.71 1.68
C SER A 273 6.51 -1.73 1.83
N PHE A 274 5.38 -1.99 1.19
CA PHE A 274 4.17 -1.19 1.29
C PHE A 274 3.35 -1.41 2.55
N SER A 275 3.62 -2.47 3.34
CA SER A 275 2.63 -2.95 4.32
C SER A 275 1.28 -3.27 3.67
N ALA A 276 1.31 -3.82 2.45
CA ALA A 276 0.13 -4.30 1.75
C ALA A 276 -0.32 -5.67 2.30
N PRO A 277 -1.57 -6.12 2.07
CA PRO A 277 -2.00 -7.49 2.32
C PRO A 277 -1.06 -8.51 1.65
N LEU A 278 -0.62 -9.53 2.39
CA LEU A 278 0.13 -10.66 1.82
C LEU A 278 -0.81 -11.86 1.64
N ILE A 279 -1.71 -11.76 0.68
CA ILE A 279 -2.69 -12.79 0.37
C ILE A 279 -2.21 -13.58 -0.85
N ILE A 280 -1.90 -14.86 -0.65
CA ILE A 280 -1.42 -15.77 -1.70
C ILE A 280 -2.62 -16.29 -2.50
N SER A 281 -2.53 -16.21 -3.82
CA SER A 281 -3.42 -16.92 -4.73
C SER A 281 -2.59 -17.83 -5.62
N ALA A 282 -2.43 -19.07 -5.17
CA ALA A 282 -1.60 -20.10 -5.80
C ALA A 282 -2.02 -21.51 -5.32
N TYR A 283 -1.65 -22.56 -6.06
CA TYR A 283 -1.80 -23.93 -5.55
C TYR A 283 -0.70 -24.26 -4.52
N ILE A 284 -0.95 -23.92 -3.25
CA ILE A 284 0.02 -24.05 -2.14
C ILE A 284 0.62 -25.46 -1.98
N PRO A 285 -0.13 -26.57 -2.13
CA PRO A 285 0.44 -27.92 -2.01
C PRO A 285 1.69 -28.16 -2.87
N ASP A 286 1.70 -27.60 -4.09
CA ASP A 286 2.79 -27.80 -5.07
C ASP A 286 3.84 -26.68 -5.06
N LEU A 287 3.70 -25.67 -4.20
CA LEU A 287 4.71 -24.61 -4.12
C LEU A 287 6.09 -25.19 -3.76
N PRO A 288 7.13 -24.89 -4.55
CA PRO A 288 8.46 -25.39 -4.31
C PRO A 288 9.09 -24.73 -3.07
N SER A 289 10.12 -25.39 -2.51
CA SER A 289 10.78 -24.92 -1.29
C SER A 289 11.37 -23.51 -1.42
N GLU A 290 11.86 -23.13 -2.60
CA GLU A 290 12.35 -21.77 -2.87
C GLU A 290 11.24 -20.72 -2.77
N THR A 291 10.02 -21.04 -3.23
CA THR A 291 8.86 -20.16 -3.12
C THR A 291 8.43 -20.00 -1.67
N ILE A 292 8.30 -21.11 -0.95
CA ILE A 292 8.00 -21.08 0.49
C ILE A 292 9.06 -20.27 1.26
N ARG A 293 10.34 -20.38 0.89
CA ARG A 293 11.43 -19.68 1.57
C ARG A 293 11.29 -18.16 1.49
N TYR A 294 10.95 -17.59 0.33
CA TYR A 294 10.77 -16.14 0.25
C TYR A 294 9.44 -15.70 0.88
N LEU A 295 8.35 -16.46 0.69
CA LEU A 295 7.06 -16.17 1.32
C LEU A 295 7.16 -16.20 2.86
N THR A 296 8.04 -17.02 3.43
CA THR A 296 8.27 -17.10 4.88
C THR A 296 9.46 -16.28 5.36
N ASN A 297 9.98 -15.35 4.55
CA ASN A 297 11.10 -14.50 4.95
C ASN A 297 10.70 -13.58 6.12
N LYS A 298 11.16 -13.95 7.32
CA LYS A 298 10.84 -13.26 8.58
C LYS A 298 11.24 -11.79 8.60
N ASP A 299 12.32 -11.42 7.93
CA ASP A 299 12.80 -10.04 7.92
C ASP A 299 11.89 -9.13 7.08
N LEU A 300 11.43 -9.62 5.92
CA LEU A 300 10.47 -8.90 5.08
C LEU A 300 9.05 -8.91 5.70
N ILE A 301 8.62 -10.02 6.30
CA ILE A 301 7.33 -10.07 7.01
C ILE A 301 7.33 -9.10 8.20
N ALA A 302 8.42 -9.00 8.97
CA ALA A 302 8.51 -8.05 10.06
C ALA A 302 8.42 -6.59 9.60
N VAL A 303 8.90 -6.30 8.39
CA VAL A 303 8.70 -5.00 7.74
C VAL A 303 7.24 -4.81 7.34
N ASN A 304 6.63 -5.77 6.63
CA ASN A 304 5.22 -5.73 6.24
C ASN A 304 4.28 -5.53 7.44
N GLN A 305 4.58 -6.20 8.56
CA GLN A 305 3.81 -6.20 9.79
C GLN A 305 4.28 -5.11 10.79
N ASP A 306 5.05 -4.11 10.34
CA ASP A 306 5.48 -3.01 11.22
C ASP A 306 4.27 -2.21 11.74
N SER A 307 4.28 -1.94 13.05
CA SER A 307 3.13 -1.36 13.76
C SER A 307 2.79 0.09 13.39
N LEU A 308 3.63 0.81 12.64
CA LEU A 308 3.21 2.11 12.09
C LEU A 308 2.23 1.95 10.93
N GLY A 309 2.23 0.82 10.24
CA GLY A 309 1.41 0.58 9.05
C GLY A 309 1.70 1.52 7.88
N LEU A 310 2.85 2.23 7.87
CA LEU A 310 3.18 3.16 6.79
C LEU A 310 3.51 2.42 5.50
N GLN A 311 3.10 3.01 4.37
CA GLN A 311 3.52 2.59 3.04
C GLN A 311 4.89 3.19 2.67
N ALA A 312 5.68 2.46 1.89
CA ALA A 312 6.91 2.97 1.31
C ALA A 312 6.59 3.92 0.15
N THR A 313 7.27 5.06 0.09
CA THR A 313 7.09 6.09 -0.94
C THR A 313 8.35 6.22 -1.79
N LEU A 314 8.19 6.70 -3.02
CA LEU A 314 9.30 6.94 -3.95
C LEU A 314 10.27 8.02 -3.44
N VAL A 315 11.55 7.72 -3.54
CA VAL A 315 12.70 8.60 -3.31
C VAL A 315 13.39 8.95 -4.63
N SER A 316 13.32 8.05 -5.60
CA SER A 316 13.88 8.19 -6.94
C SER A 316 13.09 7.31 -7.90
N HIS A 317 12.86 7.80 -9.11
CA HIS A 317 12.25 7.07 -10.22
C HIS A 317 12.84 7.60 -11.52
N ASP A 318 13.47 6.74 -12.33
CA ASP A 318 14.07 7.13 -13.61
C ASP A 318 13.65 6.22 -14.79
N GLY A 319 12.72 5.29 -14.54
CA GLY A 319 12.27 4.26 -15.47
C GLY A 319 13.10 2.97 -15.46
N THR A 320 14.35 3.00 -14.98
CA THR A 320 15.17 1.80 -14.72
C THR A 320 15.16 1.47 -13.23
N TRP A 321 15.32 2.46 -12.38
CA TRP A 321 15.45 2.32 -10.94
C TRP A 321 14.32 3.02 -10.20
N ASP A 322 13.67 2.25 -9.35
CA ASP A 322 12.78 2.77 -8.33
C ASP A 322 13.43 2.56 -6.97
N VAL A 323 13.57 3.65 -6.22
CA VAL A 323 14.07 3.64 -4.85
C VAL A 323 12.96 4.10 -3.94
N LEU A 324 12.58 3.27 -2.98
CA LEU A 324 11.52 3.55 -2.02
C LEU A 324 12.04 3.54 -0.59
N THR A 325 11.37 4.29 0.28
CA THR A 325 11.71 4.32 1.70
C THR A 325 10.49 4.54 2.58
N ARG A 326 10.60 4.14 3.85
CA ARG A 326 9.70 4.53 4.92
C ARG A 326 10.36 4.39 6.29
N SER A 327 9.75 5.06 7.27
CA SER A 327 10.09 4.87 8.68
C SER A 327 9.43 3.61 9.24
N LEU A 328 10.13 2.93 10.14
CA LEU A 328 9.61 1.81 10.93
C LEU A 328 9.34 2.24 12.39
N SER A 329 8.45 1.51 13.07
CA SER A 329 7.96 1.84 14.43
C SER A 329 9.05 1.99 15.49
N ASN A 330 10.16 1.30 15.32
CA ASN A 330 11.28 1.33 16.26
C ASN A 330 12.30 2.45 15.96
N GLY A 331 12.07 3.28 14.94
CA GLY A 331 12.96 4.38 14.53
C GLY A 331 13.97 4.02 13.43
N ASP A 332 13.94 2.78 12.92
CA ASP A 332 14.73 2.36 11.77
C ASP A 332 14.14 2.91 10.46
N ARG A 333 14.93 2.84 9.39
CA ARG A 333 14.52 3.22 8.03
C ARG A 333 14.59 2.01 7.10
N LEU A 334 13.59 1.85 6.26
CA LEU A 334 13.59 0.87 5.18
C LEU A 334 14.14 1.51 3.90
N LEU A 335 14.97 0.78 3.16
CA LEU A 335 15.36 1.08 1.79
C LEU A 335 14.94 -0.11 0.91
N THR A 336 14.13 0.15 -0.11
CA THR A 336 13.76 -0.82 -1.13
C THR A 336 14.19 -0.30 -2.48
N ILE A 337 14.90 -1.12 -3.25
CA ILE A 337 15.38 -0.80 -4.59
C ILE A 337 14.79 -1.83 -5.54
N LEU A 338 14.14 -1.38 -6.61
CA LEU A 338 13.63 -2.19 -7.70
C LEU A 338 14.39 -1.84 -8.99
N ASN A 339 14.81 -2.88 -9.71
CA ASN A 339 15.40 -2.76 -11.05
C ASN A 339 14.34 -3.11 -12.11
N ASN A 340 13.74 -2.11 -12.74
CA ASN A 340 12.84 -2.25 -13.89
C ASN A 340 13.59 -2.49 -15.21
N GLY A 341 14.92 -2.47 -15.22
CA GLY A 341 15.74 -2.73 -16.39
C GLY A 341 15.78 -4.21 -16.79
N SER A 342 16.24 -4.47 -18.03
CA SER A 342 16.35 -5.80 -18.64
C SER A 342 17.55 -6.62 -18.17
N ASP A 343 18.49 -6.00 -17.45
CA ASP A 343 19.77 -6.60 -17.07
C ASP A 343 20.06 -6.42 -15.58
N THR A 344 20.93 -7.29 -15.05
CA THR A 344 21.50 -7.08 -13.72
C THR A 344 22.35 -5.81 -13.73
N ALA A 345 22.09 -4.89 -12.82
CA ALA A 345 22.80 -3.62 -12.76
C ALA A 345 23.09 -3.22 -11.32
N SER A 346 24.04 -2.31 -11.14
CA SER A 346 24.40 -1.76 -9.84
C SER A 346 23.89 -0.32 -9.69
N ILE A 347 23.46 0.01 -8.48
CA ILE A 347 23.05 1.37 -8.09
C ILE A 347 23.68 1.74 -6.74
N GLU A 348 24.03 3.01 -6.64
CA GLU A 348 24.49 3.66 -5.42
C GLU A 348 23.38 4.58 -4.88
N VAL A 349 22.93 4.34 -3.65
CA VAL A 349 21.91 5.17 -2.99
C VAL A 349 22.55 5.96 -1.84
N PRO A 350 22.73 7.29 -2.00
CA PRO A 350 23.23 8.15 -0.93
C PRO A 350 22.29 8.16 0.29
N ILE A 351 22.84 8.10 1.49
CA ILE A 351 22.07 8.00 2.74
C ILE A 351 21.23 9.26 3.05
N ASN A 352 21.65 10.42 2.54
CA ASN A 352 20.87 11.66 2.68
C ASN A 352 19.53 11.59 1.93
N ARG A 353 19.42 10.82 0.83
CA ARG A 353 18.16 10.56 0.12
C ARG A 353 17.13 9.84 1.00
N LEU A 354 17.60 9.08 1.99
CA LEU A 354 16.73 8.39 2.95
C LEU A 354 16.33 9.26 4.14
N GLY A 355 16.81 10.51 4.18
CA GLY A 355 16.46 11.47 5.21
C GLY A 355 17.38 11.48 6.41
N TRP A 356 18.53 10.83 6.35
CA TRP A 356 19.50 10.89 7.42
C TRP A 356 20.02 12.32 7.57
N SER A 357 19.84 12.90 8.77
CA SER A 357 20.46 14.17 9.12
C SER A 357 21.24 14.03 10.41
N MET A 358 22.56 13.88 10.28
CA MET A 358 23.46 14.04 11.41
C MET A 358 23.80 15.52 11.55
N GLY A 359 23.12 16.22 12.45
CA GLY A 359 23.49 17.59 12.77
C GLY A 359 24.91 17.64 13.36
N ALA A 360 25.71 18.63 12.97
CA ALA A 360 27.03 18.92 13.55
C ALA A 360 27.00 19.05 15.09
N GLN A 361 25.82 19.27 15.68
CA GLN A 361 25.61 19.27 17.13
C GLN A 361 25.85 17.90 17.80
N TYR A 362 25.65 16.77 17.13
CA TYR A 362 25.74 15.42 17.75
C TYR A 362 27.17 14.88 17.77
N ALA A 363 27.99 15.27 16.79
CA ALA A 363 29.43 14.98 16.79
C ALA A 363 30.13 15.55 18.05
N LYS A 364 29.63 16.69 18.59
CA LYS A 364 30.14 17.30 19.83
C LYS A 364 29.88 16.46 21.08
N PHE A 365 28.94 15.50 21.03
CA PHE A 365 28.59 14.62 22.15
C PHE A 365 29.18 13.21 22.00
N GLY A 366 30.09 12.98 21.04
CA GLY A 366 30.75 11.67 20.86
C GLY A 366 29.85 10.58 20.26
N ILE A 367 28.68 10.95 19.73
CA ILE A 367 27.80 10.05 18.99
C ILE A 367 28.35 9.92 17.56
N SER A 368 28.93 8.75 17.24
CA SER A 368 29.50 8.50 15.91
C SER A 368 28.44 8.32 14.81
N GLY A 369 27.18 8.05 15.20
CA GLY A 369 26.05 7.87 14.31
C GLY A 369 26.22 6.76 13.28
N LYS A 370 26.94 5.69 13.63
CA LYS A 370 27.14 4.55 12.74
C LYS A 370 25.78 3.93 12.40
N LEU A 371 25.55 3.67 11.12
CA LEU A 371 24.34 3.01 10.66
C LEU A 371 24.66 1.55 10.39
N GLU A 372 23.91 0.65 11.00
CA GLU A 372 23.91 -0.75 10.60
C GLU A 372 22.94 -0.90 9.43
N VAL A 373 23.39 -1.55 8.36
CA VAL A 373 22.62 -1.81 7.15
C VAL A 373 22.46 -3.32 7.01
N LYS A 374 21.26 -3.83 7.25
CA LYS A 374 20.95 -5.25 7.14
C LYS A 374 20.21 -5.53 5.83
N ASP A 375 20.79 -6.35 4.97
CA ASP A 375 20.13 -6.92 3.79
C ASP A 375 19.07 -7.94 4.23
N LEU A 376 17.81 -7.70 3.87
CA LEU A 376 16.67 -8.53 4.28
C LEU A 376 16.47 -9.78 3.42
N TRP A 377 17.17 -9.89 2.28
CA TRP A 377 17.20 -11.13 1.50
C TRP A 377 18.26 -12.10 2.03
N THR A 378 19.43 -11.58 2.42
CA THR A 378 20.57 -12.43 2.82
C THR A 378 20.77 -12.51 4.33
N GLY A 379 20.18 -11.58 5.10
CA GLY A 379 20.37 -11.45 6.55
C GLY A 379 21.73 -10.86 6.94
N LYS A 380 22.58 -10.48 5.97
CA LYS A 380 23.91 -9.92 6.24
C LYS A 380 23.80 -8.46 6.66
N SER A 381 24.50 -8.10 7.73
CA SER A 381 24.67 -6.71 8.16
C SER A 381 26.03 -6.17 7.77
N SER A 382 26.06 -4.88 7.42
CA SER A 382 27.27 -4.07 7.31
C SER A 382 27.11 -2.80 8.16
N THR A 383 28.16 -1.99 8.27
CA THR A 383 28.10 -0.71 8.98
C THR A 383 28.68 0.39 8.11
N ILE A 384 27.98 1.51 8.04
CA ILE A 384 28.46 2.72 7.36
C ILE A 384 28.59 3.86 8.37
N SER A 385 29.57 4.74 8.18
CA SER A 385 29.81 5.90 9.03
C SER A 385 29.36 7.17 8.30
N PRO A 386 28.23 7.79 8.66
CA PRO A 386 27.67 8.93 7.92
C PRO A 386 28.46 10.23 8.05
N ALA A 387 29.48 10.27 8.93
CA ALA A 387 30.37 11.42 9.07
C ALA A 387 31.27 11.64 7.84
N GLU A 388 31.38 10.62 6.97
CA GLU A 388 32.02 10.75 5.67
C GLU A 388 31.00 11.37 4.70
N HIS A 389 31.30 12.55 4.16
CA HIS A 389 30.50 13.12 3.07
C HIS A 389 30.47 12.09 1.93
N GLY A 390 29.27 11.68 1.49
CA GLY A 390 29.11 10.67 0.42
C GLY A 390 28.84 9.23 0.88
N ALA A 391 28.49 9.00 2.16
CA ALA A 391 28.05 7.67 2.59
C ALA A 391 26.83 7.18 1.78
N SER A 392 26.93 5.97 1.24
CA SER A 392 25.94 5.38 0.34
C SER A 392 25.79 3.87 0.56
N ILE A 393 24.68 3.33 0.07
CA ILE A 393 24.42 1.90 0.02
C ILE A 393 24.53 1.47 -1.44
N GLN A 394 25.43 0.51 -1.69
CA GLN A 394 25.64 -0.10 -3.01
C GLN A 394 24.79 -1.36 -3.10
N ALA A 395 24.05 -1.52 -4.21
CA ALA A 395 23.28 -2.73 -4.48
C ALA A 395 23.52 -3.19 -5.91
N ASN A 396 23.74 -4.49 -6.09
CA ASN A 396 23.75 -5.14 -7.40
C ASN A 396 22.48 -5.98 -7.52
N VAL A 397 21.56 -5.57 -8.40
CA VAL A 397 20.18 -6.06 -8.43
C VAL A 397 19.89 -6.72 -9.79
N PRO A 398 19.41 -7.98 -9.82
CA PRO A 398 18.98 -8.64 -11.05
C PRO A 398 17.93 -7.84 -11.82
N SER A 399 17.75 -8.13 -13.10
CA SER A 399 16.61 -7.61 -13.88
C SER A 399 15.31 -8.01 -13.19
N HIS A 400 14.40 -7.04 -13.03
CA HIS A 400 13.14 -7.18 -12.29
C HIS A 400 13.31 -7.65 -10.84
N GLY A 401 14.54 -7.55 -10.31
CA GLY A 401 14.92 -7.92 -8.96
C GLY A 401 14.74 -6.77 -7.98
N THR A 402 14.80 -7.11 -6.68
CA THR A 402 14.79 -6.13 -5.60
C THR A 402 15.97 -6.32 -4.66
N ALA A 403 16.49 -5.23 -4.11
CA ALA A 403 17.32 -5.22 -2.91
C ALA A 403 16.59 -4.48 -1.80
N VAL A 404 16.53 -5.07 -0.61
CA VAL A 404 15.80 -4.50 0.53
C VAL A 404 16.71 -4.46 1.75
N TYR A 405 16.86 -3.29 2.34
CA TYR A 405 17.72 -3.06 3.49
C TYR A 405 16.95 -2.41 4.64
N ARG A 406 17.20 -2.89 5.86
CA ARG A 406 16.82 -2.20 7.09
C ARG A 406 18.03 -1.47 7.64
N ILE A 407 17.84 -0.19 7.95
CA ILE A 407 18.89 0.70 8.40
C ILE A 407 18.57 1.13 9.83
N SER A 408 19.42 0.72 10.77
CA SER A 408 19.29 1.04 12.19
C SER A 408 20.44 1.91 12.66
N VAL A 409 20.17 2.74 13.67
CA VAL A 409 21.22 3.57 14.28
C VAL A 409 21.92 2.76 15.37
N HIS A 410 23.20 2.46 15.15
CA HIS A 410 24.01 1.73 16.10
C HIS A 410 24.67 2.70 17.09
N ASP A 411 23.94 3.07 18.14
CA ASP A 411 24.55 3.70 19.31
C ASP A 411 25.33 2.62 20.08
N GLY A 412 26.62 2.85 20.35
CA GLY A 412 27.43 1.95 21.18
C GLY A 412 26.80 1.70 22.58
N PRO A 413 27.41 0.84 23.43
CA PRO A 413 26.84 0.49 24.73
C PRO A 413 26.44 1.75 25.52
N ARG A 414 25.16 1.82 25.90
CA ARG A 414 24.53 2.94 26.60
C ARG A 414 25.27 3.27 27.90
N MET A 415 26.20 4.22 27.86
CA MET A 415 26.93 4.67 29.05
C MET A 415 26.10 5.56 29.99
N TRP A 416 24.88 5.96 29.60
CA TRP A 416 24.03 6.83 30.41
C TRP A 416 22.56 6.38 30.42
N PRO A 417 21.90 6.31 31.59
CA PRO A 417 20.47 6.01 31.65
C PRO A 417 19.68 7.26 31.28
N ARG A 418 18.74 7.11 30.34
CA ARG A 418 17.69 8.09 29.93
C ARG A 418 18.06 9.17 28.90
N VAL A 419 18.67 8.80 27.79
CA VAL A 419 18.33 9.47 26.51
C VAL A 419 17.44 8.49 25.75
N THR A 420 16.12 8.72 25.79
CA THR A 420 15.18 8.07 24.87
C THR A 420 15.71 8.26 23.45
N PRO A 421 15.68 7.22 22.57
CA PRO A 421 15.96 7.42 21.15
C PRO A 421 15.08 8.57 20.70
N ARG A 422 15.67 9.73 20.38
CA ARG A 422 14.85 10.84 19.89
C ARG A 422 14.23 10.35 18.59
N LYS A 423 12.91 10.51 18.48
CA LYS A 423 12.03 10.19 17.35
C LYS A 423 12.49 10.70 15.96
N TRP A 424 13.66 11.34 15.84
CA TRP A 424 13.95 12.32 14.80
C TRP A 424 15.38 12.20 14.22
N ASN A 425 15.85 10.98 13.95
CA ASN A 425 17.08 10.78 13.19
C ASN A 425 16.86 10.89 11.67
N TRP A 426 15.63 10.66 11.24
CA TRP A 426 15.20 10.70 9.85
C TRP A 426 14.26 11.88 9.64
N ILE A 427 14.62 12.76 8.72
CA ILE A 427 13.72 13.76 8.16
C ILE A 427 13.00 13.08 6.99
N PRO A 428 11.66 13.16 6.88
CA PRO A 428 10.97 12.67 5.69
C PRO A 428 11.61 13.25 4.42
N THR A 429 12.15 12.37 3.58
CA THR A 429 12.86 12.75 2.35
C THR A 429 12.47 11.80 1.23
N GLY A 430 12.22 12.35 0.06
CA GLY A 430 11.86 11.58 -1.13
C GLY A 430 11.41 12.49 -2.28
N LEU A 431 10.73 11.91 -3.26
CA LEU A 431 10.10 12.68 -4.32
C LEU A 431 8.89 13.43 -3.77
N LEU A 432 8.63 14.59 -4.36
CA LEU A 432 7.33 15.24 -4.31
C LEU A 432 6.76 15.21 -5.73
N PHE A 433 5.69 14.46 -5.96
CA PHE A 433 5.17 14.25 -7.31
C PHE A 433 3.66 14.34 -7.37
N ASN A 434 3.15 14.72 -8.54
CA ASN A 434 1.73 14.77 -8.80
C ASN A 434 1.19 13.34 -8.97
N ALA A 435 0.19 12.98 -8.17
CA ALA A 435 -0.34 11.62 -8.10
C ALA A 435 -1.12 11.20 -9.36
N ALA A 436 -1.42 12.11 -10.30
CA ALA A 436 -2.06 11.82 -11.58
C ALA A 436 -1.04 11.76 -12.73
N SER A 437 -0.17 12.76 -12.88
CA SER A 437 0.79 12.84 -13.99
C SER A 437 2.09 12.05 -13.77
N PHE A 438 2.42 11.70 -12.52
CA PHE A 438 3.75 11.24 -12.11
C PHE A 438 4.89 12.22 -12.42
N HIS A 439 4.60 13.50 -12.67
CA HIS A 439 5.66 14.48 -12.76
C HIS A 439 6.17 14.86 -11.37
N CYS A 440 7.50 14.95 -11.25
CA CYS A 440 8.23 15.31 -10.05
C CYS A 440 8.44 16.82 -9.99
N LEU A 441 8.23 17.40 -8.80
CA LEU A 441 8.66 18.75 -8.50
C LEU A 441 10.20 18.80 -8.58
N THR A 442 10.73 19.67 -9.43
CA THR A 442 12.15 19.69 -9.80
C THR A 442 12.71 21.10 -9.67
N VAL A 443 13.89 21.23 -9.05
CA VAL A 443 14.63 22.51 -9.00
C VAL A 443 15.59 22.58 -10.17
N ILE A 444 15.44 23.57 -11.06
CA ILE A 444 16.36 23.77 -12.20
C ILE A 444 17.48 24.77 -11.89
N MET A 445 18.47 24.89 -12.79
CA MET A 445 19.75 25.59 -12.58
C MET A 445 19.64 27.00 -11.96
N ASN A 446 18.65 27.80 -12.34
CA ASN A 446 18.44 29.17 -11.85
C ASN A 446 17.70 29.27 -10.50
N GLY A 447 17.33 28.15 -9.87
CA GLY A 447 16.54 28.12 -8.62
C GLY A 447 15.03 28.18 -8.84
N THR A 448 14.57 28.23 -10.09
CA THR A 448 13.16 28.04 -10.45
C THR A 448 12.74 26.60 -10.21
N VAL A 449 11.47 26.43 -9.86
CA VAL A 449 10.85 25.14 -9.62
C VAL A 449 9.87 24.83 -10.75
N ILE A 450 9.94 23.61 -11.30
CA ILE A 450 9.08 23.12 -12.38
C ILE A 450 8.52 21.73 -12.06
N PHE A 451 7.49 21.31 -12.77
CA PHE A 451 7.15 19.90 -12.92
C PHE A 451 7.85 19.30 -14.14
N ALA A 452 8.53 18.19 -13.92
CA ALA A 452 9.20 17.45 -14.98
C ALA A 452 8.97 15.95 -14.80
N LYS A 453 9.20 15.19 -15.87
CA LYS A 453 9.27 13.73 -15.75
C LYS A 453 10.30 13.36 -14.69
N CYS A 454 9.95 12.44 -13.79
CA CYS A 454 10.89 11.93 -12.82
C CYS A 454 12.09 11.26 -13.52
N ASP A 455 13.30 11.63 -13.11
CA ASP A 455 14.58 11.21 -13.72
C ASP A 455 15.60 10.70 -12.69
N GLY A 456 15.19 10.63 -11.42
CA GLY A 456 16.02 10.15 -10.30
C GLY A 456 17.15 11.08 -9.88
N SER A 457 17.20 12.29 -10.43
CA SER A 457 18.17 13.33 -10.08
C SER A 457 17.97 13.85 -8.66
N VAL A 458 18.99 14.51 -8.10
CA VAL A 458 18.92 15.06 -6.72
C VAL A 458 18.04 16.31 -6.66
N GLU A 459 17.89 16.99 -7.79
CA GLU A 459 17.05 18.15 -8.05
C GLU A 459 15.55 17.86 -7.82
N GLN A 460 15.16 16.59 -7.83
CA GLN A 460 13.78 16.11 -7.59
C GLN A 460 13.54 15.65 -6.14
N ILE A 461 14.55 15.73 -5.28
CA ILE A 461 14.49 15.19 -3.93
C ILE A 461 14.28 16.30 -2.91
N TRP A 462 13.26 16.12 -2.09
CA TRP A 462 12.80 17.10 -1.14
C TRP A 462 12.78 16.53 0.27
N GLN A 463 13.18 17.35 1.23
CA GLN A 463 13.00 17.10 2.65
C GLN A 463 11.75 17.83 3.13
N VAL A 464 10.91 17.16 3.91
CA VAL A 464 9.64 17.72 4.39
C VAL A 464 9.67 17.77 5.91
N GLY A 465 9.38 18.94 6.47
CA GLY A 465 9.29 19.11 7.92
C GLY A 465 8.19 18.24 8.53
N GLN A 466 8.33 17.83 9.79
CA GLN A 466 7.40 16.91 10.48
C GLN A 466 6.02 17.48 10.81
N LYS A 467 5.82 18.79 10.63
CA LYS A 467 4.48 19.39 10.51
C LYS A 467 4.23 20.12 9.18
N GLY A 468 5.09 19.90 8.19
CA GLY A 468 4.80 20.30 6.82
C GLY A 468 5.09 21.77 6.61
N ALA A 469 5.08 22.56 7.67
CA ALA A 469 5.88 23.75 7.90
C ALA A 469 6.79 24.22 6.74
N TRP A 470 7.71 23.37 6.27
CA TRP A 470 8.64 23.65 5.18
C TRP A 470 8.87 22.44 4.28
N ILE A 471 9.14 22.73 3.00
CA ILE A 471 9.62 21.78 1.98
C ILE A 471 10.99 22.29 1.52
N LYS A 472 12.06 21.55 1.77
CA LYS A 472 13.44 21.96 1.52
C LYS A 472 14.06 21.14 0.40
N SER A 473 14.73 21.79 -0.55
CA SER A 473 15.47 21.08 -1.60
C SER A 473 16.67 20.33 -0.99
N LEU A 474 16.91 19.10 -1.46
CA LEU A 474 18.12 18.36 -1.11
C LEU A 474 19.33 18.81 -1.95
N ASP A 475 19.09 19.31 -3.16
CA ASP A 475 20.12 19.79 -4.09
C ASP A 475 20.61 21.21 -3.72
N LYS A 476 19.68 22.15 -3.54
CA LYS A 476 20.00 23.58 -3.35
C LYS A 476 19.65 24.08 -1.96
N PRO A 477 20.37 25.11 -1.44
CA PRO A 477 19.95 25.78 -0.22
C PRO A 477 18.62 26.51 -0.46
N GLY A 478 17.69 26.35 0.48
CA GLY A 478 16.42 27.06 0.48
C GLY A 478 15.22 26.11 0.57
N CYS A 479 14.07 26.72 0.84
CA CYS A 479 12.79 26.04 0.90
C CYS A 479 11.85 26.53 -0.19
N LEU A 480 10.91 25.69 -0.57
CA LEU A 480 9.81 26.05 -1.46
C LEU A 480 9.03 27.20 -0.81
N THR A 481 8.92 28.32 -1.50
CA THR A 481 8.22 29.53 -1.07
C THR A 481 7.41 30.10 -2.22
N VAL A 482 6.57 31.10 -1.92
CA VAL A 482 5.79 31.84 -2.91
C VAL A 482 6.22 33.29 -2.92
N GLU A 483 6.83 33.73 -4.01
CA GLU A 483 7.26 35.12 -4.22
C GLU A 483 6.53 35.73 -5.41
N ASN A 484 5.81 36.84 -5.18
CA ASN A 484 5.02 37.53 -6.21
C ASN A 484 4.04 36.60 -6.98
N GLY A 485 3.51 35.57 -6.30
CA GLY A 485 2.61 34.58 -6.89
C GLY A 485 3.30 33.45 -7.66
N HIS A 486 4.63 33.41 -7.68
CA HIS A 486 5.42 32.34 -8.30
C HIS A 486 6.06 31.46 -7.23
N VAL A 487 6.11 30.15 -7.50
CA VAL A 487 6.75 29.18 -6.62
C VAL A 487 8.25 29.13 -6.90
N VAL A 488 9.07 29.42 -5.89
CA VAL A 488 10.53 29.55 -6.00
C VAL A 488 11.23 28.93 -4.79
N LEU A 489 12.57 28.92 -4.79
CA LEU A 489 13.37 28.65 -3.61
C LEU A 489 13.75 29.94 -2.88
N GLY A 490 13.44 30.01 -1.59
CA GLY A 490 13.76 31.14 -0.73
C GLY A 490 14.20 30.72 0.67
N GLU A 491 14.16 31.66 1.61
CA GLU A 491 14.49 31.38 3.01
C GLU A 491 13.47 30.42 3.64
N CYS A 492 13.96 29.46 4.42
CA CYS A 492 13.10 28.48 5.06
C CYS A 492 12.29 29.09 6.20
N ASN A 493 10.96 29.09 6.06
CA ASN A 493 10.01 29.49 7.09
C ASN A 493 9.36 28.25 7.73
N GLU A 494 9.14 28.27 9.05
CA GLU A 494 8.54 27.15 9.78
C GLU A 494 7.00 27.03 9.61
N LYS A 495 6.34 27.91 8.83
CA LYS A 495 4.88 27.91 8.62
C LYS A 495 4.51 28.41 7.23
N GLU A 496 4.89 27.65 6.22
CA GLU A 496 4.69 28.04 4.82
C GLU A 496 3.66 27.19 4.10
N TRP A 497 3.58 25.90 4.45
CA TRP A 497 2.72 24.95 3.75
C TRP A 497 1.86 24.13 4.72
N ILE A 498 0.64 23.81 4.29
CA ILE A 498 -0.32 22.93 4.95
C ILE A 498 -0.64 21.77 4.03
N TYR A 499 -0.68 20.57 4.59
CA TYR A 499 -0.91 19.33 3.85
C TYR A 499 -2.19 18.74 4.38
N SER A 500 -2.96 18.15 3.48
CA SER A 500 -4.14 17.39 3.86
C SER A 500 -3.97 15.94 3.44
N ARG A 501 -4.76 15.06 4.06
CA ARG A 501 -4.88 13.66 3.62
C ARG A 501 -5.37 13.54 2.18
N TYR A 502 -6.05 14.57 1.66
CA TYR A 502 -6.57 14.64 0.30
C TYR A 502 -5.48 14.86 -0.77
N GLY A 503 -4.20 14.88 -0.36
CA GLY A 503 -3.08 15.14 -1.25
C GLY A 503 -2.91 16.62 -1.60
N LEU A 504 -3.68 17.54 -1.02
CA LEU A 504 -3.51 18.97 -1.29
C LEU A 504 -2.36 19.56 -0.46
N ILE A 505 -1.53 20.37 -1.12
CA ILE A 505 -0.49 21.20 -0.50
C ILE A 505 -0.92 22.66 -0.63
N GLN A 506 -1.27 23.30 0.48
CA GLN A 506 -1.77 24.67 0.54
C GLN A 506 -0.71 25.62 1.06
N GLU A 507 -0.56 26.76 0.41
CA GLU A 507 0.21 27.87 0.97
C GLU A 507 -0.53 28.41 2.21
N GLU A 508 0.15 28.51 3.35
CA GLU A 508 -0.43 28.95 4.62
C GLU A 508 -1.05 30.36 4.50
N SER A 509 -0.39 31.26 3.77
CA SER A 509 -0.75 32.68 3.68
C SER A 509 -2.02 32.93 2.86
N SER A 510 -2.10 32.33 1.67
CA SER A 510 -3.17 32.55 0.70
C SER A 510 -4.27 31.49 0.76
N ARG A 511 -3.99 30.34 1.39
CA ARG A 511 -4.83 29.13 1.42
C ARG A 511 -5.06 28.49 0.04
N LYS A 512 -4.32 28.94 -0.97
CA LYS A 512 -4.34 28.38 -2.33
C LYS A 512 -3.45 27.14 -2.41
N CYS A 513 -3.73 26.27 -3.37
CA CYS A 513 -3.08 24.98 -3.54
C CYS A 513 -1.94 25.04 -4.58
N LEU A 514 -0.82 24.39 -4.25
CA LEU A 514 0.22 24.06 -5.22
C LEU A 514 -0.40 23.25 -6.36
N THR A 515 -0.20 23.73 -7.59
CA THR A 515 -0.88 23.24 -8.77
C THR A 515 0.13 23.01 -9.90
N GLU A 516 0.04 21.85 -10.53
CA GLU A 516 0.73 21.54 -11.78
C GLU A 516 0.06 22.27 -12.95
N GLY A 517 0.77 23.26 -13.48
CA GLY A 517 0.36 24.02 -14.65
C GLY A 517 0.63 23.31 -15.97
N LYS A 518 0.24 23.98 -17.06
CA LYS A 518 0.60 23.52 -18.41
C LYS A 518 2.11 23.61 -18.61
N ASP A 519 2.64 22.75 -19.48
CA ASP A 519 4.04 22.75 -19.89
C ASP A 519 5.05 22.65 -18.73
N GLY A 520 4.63 22.12 -17.56
CA GLY A 520 5.48 21.93 -16.39
C GLY A 520 5.56 23.15 -15.45
N ASP A 521 4.73 24.17 -15.64
CA ASP A 521 4.70 25.33 -14.73
C ASP A 521 4.23 24.95 -13.31
N VAL A 522 4.77 25.63 -12.30
CA VAL A 522 4.37 25.45 -10.90
C VAL A 522 3.68 26.71 -10.42
N MET A 523 2.42 26.57 -9.98
CA MET A 523 1.56 27.70 -9.61
C MET A 523 0.89 27.48 -8.26
N VAL A 524 0.32 28.54 -7.70
CA VAL A 524 -0.57 28.46 -6.54
C VAL A 524 -1.96 28.98 -6.95
N GLU A 525 -2.93 28.08 -7.06
CA GLU A 525 -4.29 28.38 -7.53
C GLU A 525 -5.35 28.09 -6.45
N GLU A 526 -6.58 28.54 -6.68
CA GLU A 526 -7.70 28.12 -5.84
C GLU A 526 -7.76 26.58 -5.75
N CYS A 527 -7.88 26.08 -4.52
CA CYS A 527 -8.00 24.66 -4.27
C CYS A 527 -9.31 24.15 -4.87
N GLY A 528 -9.20 23.25 -5.84
CA GLY A 528 -10.35 22.49 -6.32
C GLY A 528 -10.51 21.18 -5.54
N TYR A 529 -11.68 20.58 -5.71
CA TYR A 529 -11.96 19.27 -5.12
C TYR A 529 -11.23 18.18 -5.91
N LEU A 530 -10.16 17.62 -5.33
CA LEU A 530 -9.40 16.47 -5.84
C LEU A 530 -9.05 16.56 -7.33
N ARG A 531 -8.73 17.77 -7.82
CA ARG A 531 -8.28 17.98 -9.21
C ARG A 531 -6.97 17.23 -9.43
N ASN A 532 -6.83 16.57 -10.57
CA ASN A 532 -5.62 15.85 -10.96
C ASN A 532 -4.34 16.68 -10.78
N ASP A 533 -4.37 17.96 -11.13
CA ASP A 533 -3.22 18.87 -11.06
C ASP A 533 -2.86 19.33 -9.62
N GLN A 534 -3.62 18.93 -8.61
CA GLN A 534 -3.45 19.37 -7.22
C GLN A 534 -3.32 18.23 -6.20
N VAL A 535 -3.41 16.97 -6.62
CA VAL A 535 -3.23 15.81 -5.72
C VAL A 535 -1.77 15.35 -5.75
N TRP A 536 -1.12 15.42 -4.59
CA TRP A 536 0.30 15.17 -4.40
C TRP A 536 0.56 13.94 -3.54
N GLU A 537 1.65 13.24 -3.85
CA GLU A 537 2.26 12.27 -2.97
C GLU A 537 3.52 12.83 -2.29
N MET A 538 3.67 12.49 -1.02
CA MET A 538 4.67 13.05 -0.11
C MET A 538 5.63 11.96 0.39
N PRO A 539 6.85 12.30 0.82
CA PRO A 539 7.75 11.36 1.44
C PRO A 539 7.21 10.70 2.72
N SER A 540 7.40 9.39 2.84
CA SER A 540 6.97 8.57 3.98
C SER A 540 7.75 8.90 5.26
N GLY A 541 7.04 8.83 6.39
CA GLY A 541 7.49 9.27 7.72
C GLY A 541 6.94 10.63 8.15
N TRP A 542 6.23 11.30 7.25
CA TRP A 542 5.30 12.38 7.54
C TRP A 542 4.08 11.82 8.31
N GLN A 543 3.61 12.50 9.36
CA GLN A 543 2.40 12.12 10.10
C GLN A 543 1.40 13.27 10.03
N LEU A 544 0.20 13.01 9.47
CA LEU A 544 -0.96 13.91 9.51
C LEU A 544 -1.68 13.85 10.85
#